data_AF-A0A9D6ZK34-F1
#
_entry.id   AF-A0A9D6ZK34-F1
#
_cell.length_a   1.000
_cell.length_b   1.000
_cell.length_c   1.000
_cell.angle_alpha   90.00
_cell.angle_beta   90.00
_cell.angle_gamma   90.00
#
_symmetry.space_group_name_H-M   'P 1'
#
loop_
_entity.id
_entity.type
_entity.pdbx_description
1 polymer ?
#
loop_
_entity_poly.entity_id
_entity_poly.type
_entity_poly.pdbx_seq_one_letter_code
_entity_poly.pdbx_strand_id
1 'polypeptide(L)'
;MLIRLAPFIACVAVLSGCGPTETGDLTVRWGVGLTGTCTGASLRRVVTELTGSYGVVERRDEGCDTGVARFVDVAVGTYVARLVGYDEEGVAAYEATVNGVEVREGEEARPIVGRLAPRPGEIGLSWYFQGGRLCSAYDVGTVMIHLFASDTEVLRRDVACERGEMVLGELEAGAYDVRLDAIDRSGGIWHSYTLAGLKLRPGHHVDLEAALAECGGPCL
;
A
#
# COMPACT_ATOMS: atom_id res chain seq x y z
N MET A 1 21.96 68.15 -8.10
CA MET A 1 22.32 67.20 -7.03
C MET A 1 22.46 65.83 -7.69
N LEU A 2 23.69 65.45 -8.06
CA LEU A 2 24.00 64.27 -8.87
C LEU A 2 24.35 63.09 -7.95
N ILE A 3 23.49 62.09 -7.90
CA ILE A 3 23.70 60.84 -7.14
C ILE A 3 24.52 59.90 -8.02
N ARG A 4 25.78 59.66 -7.63
CA ARG A 4 26.66 58.67 -8.25
C ARG A 4 26.24 57.27 -7.81
N LEU A 5 25.75 56.45 -8.75
CA LEU A 5 25.54 55.01 -8.57
C LEU A 5 26.88 54.29 -8.76
N ALA A 6 27.37 53.64 -7.70
CA ALA A 6 28.54 52.78 -7.76
C ALA A 6 28.13 51.36 -8.19
N PRO A 7 28.85 50.70 -9.12
CA PRO A 7 28.59 49.33 -9.50
C PRO A 7 29.20 48.38 -8.44
N PHE A 8 28.35 47.69 -7.69
CA PHE A 8 28.75 46.53 -6.89
C PHE A 8 28.99 45.34 -7.83
N ILE A 9 30.26 45.03 -8.07
CA ILE A 9 30.69 43.80 -8.74
C ILE A 9 30.58 42.66 -7.72
N ALA A 10 29.52 41.87 -7.81
CA ALA A 10 29.36 40.65 -7.02
C ALA A 10 30.22 39.54 -7.64
N CYS A 11 31.30 39.17 -6.94
CA CYS A 11 32.17 38.06 -7.29
C CYS A 11 31.44 36.74 -6.99
N VAL A 12 30.84 36.11 -8.01
CA VAL A 12 30.24 34.77 -7.89
C VAL A 12 31.39 33.76 -7.86
N ALA A 13 31.80 33.35 -6.67
CA ALA A 13 32.67 32.20 -6.50
C ALA A 13 31.88 30.94 -6.90
N VAL A 14 32.18 30.39 -8.07
CA VAL A 14 31.71 29.08 -8.48
C VAL A 14 32.44 28.07 -7.61
N LEU A 15 31.83 27.70 -6.49
CA LEU A 15 32.24 26.55 -5.70
C LEU A 15 32.01 25.32 -6.60
N SER A 16 33.07 24.85 -7.23
CA SER A 16 33.12 23.52 -7.84
C SER A 16 32.95 22.49 -6.73
N GLY A 17 31.70 22.18 -6.41
CA GLY A 17 31.33 21.16 -5.44
C GLY A 17 31.94 19.83 -5.86
N CYS A 18 32.61 19.17 -4.92
CA CYS A 18 33.13 17.82 -5.09
C CYS A 18 31.96 16.88 -5.44
N GLY A 19 31.78 16.59 -6.74
CA GLY A 19 30.99 15.46 -7.17
C GLY A 19 31.69 14.14 -6.78
N PRO A 20 30.96 13.03 -6.71
CA PRO A 20 31.58 11.72 -6.55
C PRO A 20 32.61 11.51 -7.68
N THR A 21 33.83 11.12 -7.33
CA THR A 21 34.93 10.93 -8.29
C THR A 21 34.78 9.68 -9.14
N GLU A 22 33.90 8.76 -8.75
CA GLU A 22 33.65 7.49 -9.44
C GLU A 22 32.14 7.25 -9.56
N THR A 23 31.65 7.05 -10.78
CA THR A 23 30.25 6.78 -11.10
C THR A 23 30.10 5.57 -12.03
N GLY A 24 28.90 5.00 -12.06
CA GLY A 24 28.51 3.93 -12.97
C GLY A 24 27.01 3.95 -13.26
N ASP A 25 26.61 3.12 -14.23
CA ASP A 25 25.22 3.04 -14.69
C ASP A 25 24.55 1.79 -14.13
N LEU A 26 23.28 1.92 -13.77
CA LEU A 26 22.46 0.84 -13.23
C LEU A 26 21.14 0.73 -13.98
N THR A 27 20.84 -0.49 -14.42
CA THR A 27 19.54 -0.83 -14.98
C THR A 27 18.76 -1.70 -13.99
N VAL A 28 17.57 -1.23 -13.60
CA VAL A 28 16.62 -1.97 -12.76
C VAL A 28 15.44 -2.42 -13.62
N ARG A 29 15.21 -3.72 -13.71
CA ARG A 29 14.07 -4.31 -14.41
C ARG A 29 13.06 -4.83 -13.41
N TRP A 30 11.79 -4.95 -13.83
CA TRP A 30 10.77 -5.57 -13.01
C TRP A 30 9.85 -6.51 -13.78
N GLY A 31 9.19 -7.40 -13.02
CA GLY A 31 8.03 -8.17 -13.44
C GLY A 31 6.98 -8.18 -12.34
N VAL A 32 5.73 -8.49 -12.69
CA VAL A 32 4.59 -8.50 -11.76
C VAL A 32 4.24 -9.93 -11.37
N GLY A 33 4.39 -10.26 -10.09
CA GLY A 33 4.17 -11.60 -9.55
C GLY A 33 5.04 -12.68 -10.21
N LEU A 34 4.56 -13.91 -10.20
CA LEU A 34 5.22 -15.05 -10.86
C LEU A 34 4.92 -15.12 -12.36
N THR A 35 3.76 -14.62 -12.79
CA THR A 35 3.22 -14.83 -14.16
C THR A 35 2.50 -13.61 -14.74
N GLY A 36 2.38 -12.52 -13.98
CA GLY A 36 1.48 -11.41 -14.30
C GLY A 36 2.08 -10.36 -15.24
N THR A 37 1.19 -9.56 -15.82
CA THR A 37 1.50 -8.34 -16.58
C THR A 37 1.02 -7.11 -15.80
N CYS A 38 1.54 -5.93 -16.14
CA CYS A 38 1.05 -4.67 -15.58
C CYS A 38 -0.45 -4.47 -15.81
N THR A 39 -0.94 -4.76 -17.03
CA THR A 39 -2.39 -4.74 -17.34
C THR A 39 -3.19 -5.68 -16.45
N GLY A 40 -2.73 -6.92 -16.25
CA GLY A 40 -3.42 -7.89 -15.41
C GLY A 40 -3.47 -7.49 -13.93
N ALA A 41 -2.46 -6.76 -13.47
CA ALA A 41 -2.39 -6.21 -12.12
C ALA A 41 -2.96 -4.78 -12.00
N SER A 42 -3.53 -4.24 -13.07
CA SER A 42 -4.03 -2.85 -13.14
C SER A 42 -3.00 -1.79 -12.73
N LEU A 43 -1.71 -2.07 -12.93
CA LEU A 43 -0.62 -1.15 -12.62
C LEU A 43 -0.38 -0.17 -13.77
N ARG A 44 -0.24 1.12 -13.44
CA ARG A 44 0.07 2.19 -14.40
C ARG A 44 1.52 2.60 -14.40
N ARG A 45 2.12 2.70 -13.22
CA ARG A 45 3.50 3.17 -13.07
C ARG A 45 4.24 2.43 -11.97
N VAL A 46 5.55 2.36 -12.10
CA VAL A 46 6.45 1.79 -11.10
C VAL A 46 7.44 2.87 -10.71
N VAL A 47 7.42 3.22 -9.43
CA VAL A 47 8.43 4.08 -8.83
C VAL A 47 9.57 3.19 -8.35
N THR A 48 10.78 3.49 -8.81
CA THR A 48 12.01 2.83 -8.33
C THR A 48 12.86 3.84 -7.56
N GLU A 49 13.15 3.52 -6.30
CA GLU A 49 14.01 4.31 -5.41
C GLU A 49 15.30 3.54 -5.14
N LEU A 50 16.44 4.19 -5.35
CA LEU A 50 17.74 3.70 -4.90
C LEU A 50 18.08 4.36 -3.58
N THR A 51 18.37 3.54 -2.58
CA THR A 51 18.76 3.98 -1.23
C THR A 51 20.18 3.52 -0.95
N GLY A 52 21.06 4.48 -0.67
CA GLY A 52 22.42 4.22 -0.19
C GLY A 52 22.51 4.30 1.34
N SER A 53 23.72 4.37 1.88
CA SER A 53 23.97 4.49 3.32
C SER A 53 23.43 5.79 3.95
N TYR A 54 23.25 6.84 3.14
CA TYR A 54 22.80 8.16 3.60
C TYR A 54 21.35 8.49 3.24
N GLY A 55 20.58 7.52 2.73
CA GLY A 55 19.18 7.69 2.35
C GLY A 55 18.94 7.51 0.85
N VAL A 56 17.79 8.02 0.37
CA VAL A 56 17.40 7.94 -1.05
C VAL A 56 18.35 8.81 -1.86
N VAL A 57 19.09 8.18 -2.77
CA VAL A 57 20.05 8.87 -3.65
C VAL A 57 19.40 9.27 -4.97
N GLU A 58 18.50 8.44 -5.49
CA GLU A 58 17.83 8.70 -6.76
C GLU A 58 16.47 8.00 -6.82
N ARG A 59 15.54 8.58 -7.58
CA ARG A 59 14.19 8.08 -7.79
C ARG A 59 13.81 8.21 -9.26
N ARG A 60 13.22 7.15 -9.81
CA ARG A 60 12.64 7.10 -11.16
C ARG A 60 11.17 6.75 -11.08
N ASP A 61 10.37 7.34 -11.96
CA ASP A 61 8.93 7.08 -12.09
C ASP A 61 8.66 6.75 -13.55
N GLU A 62 8.41 5.48 -13.82
CA GLU A 62 8.31 4.94 -15.17
C GLU A 62 6.95 4.27 -15.36
N GLY A 63 6.43 4.29 -16.59
CA GLY A 63 5.23 3.50 -16.92
C GLY A 63 5.47 2.02 -16.64
N CYS A 64 4.50 1.30 -16.08
CA CYS A 64 4.72 -0.09 -15.67
C CYS A 64 5.16 -0.98 -16.85
N ASP A 65 4.57 -0.76 -18.02
CA ASP A 65 4.85 -1.53 -19.25
C ASP A 65 6.25 -1.27 -19.83
N THR A 66 6.99 -0.25 -19.38
CA THR A 66 8.39 -0.08 -19.79
C THR A 66 9.26 -1.24 -19.27
N GLY A 67 8.91 -1.79 -18.10
CA GLY A 67 9.60 -2.91 -17.47
C GLY A 67 11.03 -2.60 -17.01
N VAL A 68 11.45 -1.33 -17.06
CA VAL A 68 12.83 -0.92 -16.79
C VAL A 68 12.94 0.54 -16.35
N ALA A 69 13.83 0.79 -15.39
CA ALA A 69 14.32 2.10 -15.00
C ALA A 69 15.85 2.12 -15.17
N ARG A 70 16.37 3.21 -15.74
CA ARG A 70 17.81 3.42 -15.90
C ARG A 70 18.27 4.56 -15.01
N PHE A 71 19.33 4.31 -14.28
CA PHE A 71 20.02 5.26 -13.43
C PHE A 71 21.41 5.46 -14.03
N VAL A 72 21.80 6.71 -14.26
CA VAL A 72 23.02 7.10 -14.97
C VAL A 72 23.87 7.93 -14.03
N ASP A 73 25.18 7.76 -14.09
CA ASP A 73 26.13 8.49 -13.24
C ASP A 73 25.86 8.31 -11.73
N VAL A 74 25.44 7.10 -11.32
CA VAL A 74 25.23 6.76 -9.91
C VAL A 74 26.60 6.57 -9.26
N ALA A 75 26.81 7.15 -8.08
CA ALA A 75 28.07 6.96 -7.35
C ALA A 75 28.36 5.47 -7.10
N VAL A 76 29.63 5.07 -7.18
CA VAL A 76 30.05 3.70 -6.85
C VAL A 76 29.66 3.34 -5.42
N GLY A 77 29.11 2.14 -5.22
CA GLY A 77 28.68 1.68 -3.90
C GLY A 77 27.66 0.55 -3.93
N THR A 78 27.11 0.24 -2.75
CA THR A 78 26.06 -0.77 -2.57
C THR A 78 24.76 -0.10 -2.14
N TYR A 79 23.67 -0.49 -2.80
CA TYR A 79 22.36 0.13 -2.68
C TYR A 79 21.27 -0.89 -2.36
N VAL A 80 20.13 -0.37 -1.90
CA VAL A 80 18.85 -1.06 -1.87
C VAL A 80 17.96 -0.42 -2.93
N ALA A 81 17.43 -1.21 -3.86
CA ALA A 81 16.43 -0.78 -4.81
C ALA A 81 15.03 -1.16 -4.30
N ARG A 82 14.21 -0.15 -4.01
CA ARG A 82 12.80 -0.33 -3.65
C ARG A 82 11.94 0.01 -4.87
N LEU A 83 11.05 -0.89 -5.24
CA LEU A 83 10.11 -0.72 -6.34
C LEU A 83 8.70 -0.69 -5.77
N VAL A 84 7.89 0.29 -6.17
CA VAL A 84 6.48 0.41 -5.79
C VAL A 84 5.63 0.58 -7.04
N GLY A 85 4.76 -0.38 -7.30
CA GLY A 85 3.78 -0.35 -8.38
C GLY A 85 2.51 0.36 -7.92
N TYR A 86 2.10 1.37 -8.68
CA TYR A 86 0.88 2.13 -8.46
C TYR A 86 -0.16 1.81 -9.52
N ASP A 87 -1.42 1.69 -9.11
CA ASP A 87 -2.54 1.48 -10.00
C ASP A 87 -3.07 2.78 -10.62
N GLU A 88 -4.23 2.71 -11.30
CA GLU A 88 -4.86 3.87 -11.95
C GLU A 88 -5.34 4.94 -10.97
N GLU A 89 -5.60 4.57 -9.72
CA GLU A 89 -6.08 5.47 -8.66
C GLU A 89 -4.92 6.05 -7.86
N GLY A 90 -3.68 5.67 -8.18
CA GLY A 90 -2.49 6.12 -7.48
C GLY A 90 -2.26 5.40 -6.15
N VAL A 91 -2.92 4.26 -5.92
CA VAL A 91 -2.70 3.41 -4.75
C VAL A 91 -1.47 2.54 -4.96
N ALA A 92 -0.61 2.47 -3.95
CA ALA A 92 0.56 1.59 -3.95
C ALA A 92 0.08 0.13 -3.77
N ALA A 93 -0.15 -0.54 -4.90
CA ALA A 93 -0.78 -1.84 -4.97
C ALA A 93 0.24 -3.00 -4.92
N TYR A 94 1.47 -2.77 -5.40
CA TYR A 94 2.51 -3.80 -5.44
C TYR A 94 3.86 -3.24 -4.99
N GLU A 95 4.73 -4.08 -4.46
CA GLU A 95 6.09 -3.69 -4.11
C GLU A 95 7.13 -4.80 -4.28
N ALA A 96 8.40 -4.40 -4.39
CA ALA A 96 9.56 -5.28 -4.35
C ALA A 96 10.74 -4.56 -3.73
N THR A 97 11.63 -5.31 -3.07
CA THR A 97 12.90 -4.79 -2.55
C THR A 97 14.03 -5.69 -3.02
N VAL A 98 15.03 -5.10 -3.66
CA VAL A 98 16.27 -5.78 -4.08
C VAL A 98 17.42 -5.20 -3.27
N ASN A 99 18.03 -6.03 -2.43
CA ASN A 99 19.15 -5.65 -1.58
C ASN A 99 20.48 -5.93 -2.27
N GLY A 100 21.54 -5.22 -1.87
CA GLY A 100 22.91 -5.53 -2.32
C GLY A 100 23.16 -5.19 -3.78
N VAL A 101 22.53 -4.12 -4.28
CA VAL A 101 22.72 -3.65 -5.64
C VAL A 101 24.05 -2.92 -5.74
N GLU A 102 25.03 -3.51 -6.42
CA GLU A 102 26.36 -2.92 -6.57
C GLU A 102 26.46 -2.07 -7.84
N VAL A 103 26.97 -0.85 -7.71
CA VAL A 103 27.39 0.03 -8.81
C VAL A 103 28.91 0.13 -8.78
N ARG A 104 29.56 -0.09 -9.93
CA ARG A 104 31.02 -0.10 -10.07
C ARG A 104 31.45 0.88 -11.17
N GLU A 105 32.65 1.43 -11.03
CA GLU A 105 33.17 2.42 -11.96
C GLU A 105 33.33 1.85 -13.38
N GLY A 106 32.78 2.52 -14.38
CA GLY A 106 32.96 2.17 -15.80
C GLY A 106 32.35 0.83 -16.23
N GLU A 107 31.64 0.13 -15.34
CA GLU A 107 30.91 -1.10 -15.64
C GLU A 107 29.42 -0.79 -15.80
N GLU A 108 28.80 -1.27 -16.88
CA GLU A 108 27.34 -1.37 -16.93
C GLU A 108 26.94 -2.52 -16.01
N ALA A 109 26.32 -2.21 -14.88
CA ALA A 109 25.90 -3.23 -13.92
C ALA A 109 24.93 -4.22 -14.60
N ARG A 110 25.07 -5.51 -14.25
CA ARG A 110 24.09 -6.51 -14.70
C ARG A 110 22.68 -6.06 -14.31
N PRO A 111 21.69 -6.12 -15.23
CA PRO A 111 20.35 -5.70 -14.89
C PRO A 111 19.83 -6.46 -13.68
N ILE A 112 19.47 -5.73 -12.63
CA ILE A 112 18.81 -6.33 -11.48
C ILE A 112 17.33 -6.52 -11.80
N VAL A 113 16.70 -7.54 -11.22
CA VAL A 113 15.29 -7.84 -11.49
C VAL A 113 14.50 -7.86 -10.19
N GLY A 114 13.62 -6.88 -10.02
CA GLY A 114 12.62 -6.85 -8.95
C GLY A 114 11.37 -7.65 -9.35
N ARG A 115 10.82 -8.44 -8.43
CA ARG A 115 9.52 -9.10 -8.61
C ARG A 115 8.48 -8.44 -7.73
N LEU A 116 7.62 -7.64 -8.35
CA LEU A 116 6.55 -6.92 -7.66
C LEU A 116 5.52 -7.91 -7.12
N ALA A 117 5.33 -7.92 -5.80
CA ALA A 117 4.32 -8.71 -5.11
C ALA A 117 3.15 -7.81 -4.67
N PRO A 118 1.90 -8.32 -4.64
CA PRO A 118 0.76 -7.54 -4.20
C PRO A 118 0.94 -7.15 -2.73
N ARG A 119 0.64 -5.89 -2.41
CA ARG A 119 0.60 -5.41 -1.03
C ARG A 119 -0.70 -5.85 -0.37
N PRO A 120 -0.69 -6.17 0.93
CA PRO A 120 -1.91 -6.43 1.67
C PRO A 120 -2.88 -5.24 1.60
N GLY A 121 -4.17 -5.53 1.55
CA GLY A 121 -5.24 -4.55 1.66
C GLY A 121 -5.86 -4.51 3.06
N GLU A 122 -6.81 -3.61 3.22
CA GLU A 122 -7.53 -3.37 4.48
C GLU A 122 -9.03 -3.24 4.24
N ILE A 123 -9.83 -3.70 5.21
CA ILE A 123 -11.27 -3.49 5.25
C ILE A 123 -11.61 -2.72 6.53
N GLY A 124 -12.07 -1.48 6.39
CA GLY A 124 -12.69 -0.72 7.45
C GLY A 124 -14.14 -1.15 7.63
N LEU A 125 -14.51 -1.56 8.83
CA LEU A 125 -15.86 -1.95 9.19
C LEU A 125 -16.40 -0.97 10.20
N SER A 126 -17.62 -0.49 9.98
CA SER A 126 -18.42 0.21 10.98
C SER A 126 -19.81 -0.41 11.01
N TRP A 127 -20.51 -0.32 12.13
CA TRP A 127 -21.84 -0.91 12.25
C TRP A 127 -22.85 0.01 12.92
N TYR A 128 -24.11 -0.25 12.62
CA TYR A 128 -25.26 0.39 13.23
C TYR A 128 -26.48 -0.54 13.18
N PHE A 129 -27.51 -0.21 13.95
CA PHE A 129 -28.81 -0.89 13.96
C PHE A 129 -29.87 0.03 13.35
N GLN A 130 -31.00 -0.51 12.90
CA GLN A 130 -32.03 0.29 12.21
C GLN A 130 -32.52 1.54 12.98
N GLY A 131 -32.52 1.51 14.32
CA GLY A 131 -32.89 2.65 15.16
C GLY A 131 -31.72 3.46 15.73
N GLY A 132 -30.47 3.17 15.37
CA GLY A 132 -29.30 3.95 15.79
C GLY A 132 -28.02 3.14 16.05
N ARG A 133 -27.00 3.79 16.61
CA ARG A 133 -25.67 3.20 16.88
C ARG A 133 -25.46 2.73 18.32
N LEU A 134 -26.42 2.97 19.20
CA LEU A 134 -26.27 2.70 20.62
C LEU A 134 -26.47 1.20 20.91
N CYS A 135 -25.40 0.48 21.22
CA CYS A 135 -25.46 -0.97 21.44
C CYS A 135 -26.31 -1.35 22.66
N SER A 136 -26.23 -0.57 23.73
CA SER A 136 -27.06 -0.78 24.92
C SER A 136 -28.57 -0.73 24.67
N ALA A 137 -29.04 -0.04 23.62
CA ALA A 137 -30.46 -0.04 23.25
C ALA A 137 -30.95 -1.39 22.69
N TYR A 138 -30.02 -2.25 22.26
CA TYR A 138 -30.29 -3.57 21.67
C TYR A 138 -29.75 -4.73 22.54
N ASP A 139 -29.30 -4.43 23.77
CA ASP A 139 -28.66 -5.39 24.69
C ASP A 139 -27.42 -6.12 24.10
N VAL A 140 -26.76 -5.51 23.12
CA VAL A 140 -25.58 -6.09 22.45
C VAL A 140 -24.31 -5.70 23.18
N GLY A 141 -23.52 -6.70 23.60
CA GLY A 141 -22.21 -6.50 24.22
C GLY A 141 -21.06 -6.58 23.22
N THR A 142 -21.17 -7.49 22.25
CA THR A 142 -20.08 -7.86 21.34
C THR A 142 -20.58 -7.92 19.91
N VAL A 143 -19.77 -7.45 18.97
CA VAL A 143 -19.95 -7.74 17.53
C VAL A 143 -18.86 -8.71 17.12
N MET A 144 -19.29 -9.87 16.63
CA MET A 144 -18.43 -10.92 16.09
C MET A 144 -18.35 -10.75 14.58
N ILE A 145 -17.13 -10.58 14.08
CA ILE A 145 -16.81 -10.33 12.69
C ILE A 145 -16.20 -11.60 12.11
N HIS A 146 -16.79 -12.11 11.05
CA HIS A 146 -16.29 -13.22 10.25
C HIS A 146 -15.94 -12.73 8.85
N LEU A 147 -14.80 -13.20 8.35
CA LEU A 147 -14.36 -12.98 6.99
C LEU A 147 -14.11 -14.33 6.33
N PHE A 148 -14.76 -14.58 5.20
CA PHE A 148 -14.63 -15.80 4.43
C PHE A 148 -13.98 -15.52 3.08
N ALA A 149 -13.09 -16.41 2.64
CA ALA A 149 -12.54 -16.43 1.29
C ALA A 149 -12.79 -17.81 0.69
N SER A 150 -13.50 -17.87 -0.43
CA SER A 150 -13.89 -19.14 -1.08
C SER A 150 -14.54 -20.13 -0.10
N ASP A 151 -15.58 -19.68 0.61
CA ASP A 151 -16.32 -20.44 1.63
C ASP A 151 -15.51 -20.90 2.85
N THR A 152 -14.25 -20.50 2.98
CA THR A 152 -13.39 -20.81 4.13
C THR A 152 -13.29 -19.59 5.04
N GLU A 153 -13.57 -19.75 6.33
CA GLU A 153 -13.34 -18.70 7.32
C GLU A 153 -11.83 -18.46 7.46
N VAL A 154 -11.39 -17.27 7.05
CA VAL A 154 -9.97 -16.88 7.13
C VAL A 154 -9.68 -15.98 8.33
N LEU A 155 -10.70 -15.32 8.87
CA LEU A 155 -10.56 -14.45 10.03
C LEU A 155 -11.85 -14.40 10.84
N ARG A 156 -11.67 -14.45 12.16
CA ARG A 156 -12.71 -14.22 13.16
C ARG A 156 -12.22 -13.23 14.22
N ARG A 157 -13.03 -12.24 14.57
CA ARG A 157 -12.72 -11.24 15.60
C ARG A 157 -13.96 -10.91 16.42
N ASP A 158 -13.77 -10.82 17.73
CA ASP A 158 -14.80 -10.36 18.66
C ASP A 158 -14.42 -8.95 19.13
N VAL A 159 -15.35 -8.01 18.99
CA VAL A 159 -15.12 -6.59 19.30
C VAL A 159 -16.24 -6.09 20.20
N ALA A 160 -15.90 -5.30 21.21
CA ALA A 160 -16.92 -4.63 22.01
C ALA A 160 -17.80 -3.76 21.11
N CYS A 161 -19.13 -3.94 21.18
CA CYS A 161 -20.05 -3.27 20.26
C CYS A 161 -19.92 -1.74 20.32
N GLU A 162 -19.69 -1.19 21.52
CA GLU A 162 -19.52 0.25 21.77
C GLU A 162 -18.31 0.87 21.06
N ARG A 163 -17.39 0.05 20.53
CA ARG A 163 -16.31 0.55 19.68
C ARG A 163 -16.86 1.12 18.36
N GLY A 164 -17.95 0.55 17.85
CA GLY A 164 -18.64 1.01 16.63
C GLY A 164 -17.91 0.77 15.30
N GLU A 165 -16.61 0.46 15.36
CA GLU A 165 -15.76 0.26 14.18
C GLU A 165 -14.57 -0.68 14.44
N MET A 166 -14.03 -1.26 13.36
CA MET A 166 -12.80 -2.05 13.35
C MET A 166 -12.14 -2.01 11.97
N VAL A 167 -10.81 -1.97 11.91
CA VAL A 167 -10.06 -2.20 10.67
C VAL A 167 -9.51 -3.63 10.67
N LEU A 168 -9.76 -4.36 9.59
CA LEU A 168 -9.16 -5.65 9.28
C LEU A 168 -8.01 -5.43 8.29
N GLY A 169 -6.77 -5.49 8.77
CA GLY A 169 -5.58 -5.32 7.93
C GLY A 169 -4.88 -6.61 7.56
N GLU A 170 -3.79 -6.49 6.80
CA GLU A 170 -2.95 -7.60 6.33
C GLU A 170 -3.73 -8.65 5.51
N LEU A 171 -4.71 -8.21 4.72
CA LEU A 171 -5.55 -9.08 3.92
C LEU A 171 -4.98 -9.25 2.50
N GLU A 172 -4.99 -10.47 1.99
CA GLU A 172 -4.63 -10.70 0.58
C GLU A 172 -5.68 -10.08 -0.35
N ALA A 173 -5.28 -9.73 -1.57
CA ALA A 173 -6.25 -9.29 -2.57
C ALA A 173 -7.15 -10.45 -3.00
N GLY A 174 -8.44 -10.21 -3.13
CA GLY A 174 -9.39 -11.28 -3.40
C GLY A 174 -10.85 -10.88 -3.29
N ALA A 175 -11.71 -11.89 -3.22
CA ALA A 175 -13.13 -11.73 -2.95
C ALA A 175 -13.43 -12.30 -1.57
N TYR A 176 -14.16 -11.52 -0.77
CA TYR A 176 -14.49 -11.86 0.60
C TYR A 176 -15.98 -11.81 0.85
N ASP A 177 -16.46 -12.73 1.67
CA ASP A 177 -17.77 -12.61 2.30
C ASP A 177 -17.58 -12.13 3.73
N VAL A 178 -18.31 -11.09 4.11
CA VAL A 178 -18.23 -10.45 5.41
C VAL A 178 -19.52 -10.73 6.16
N ARG A 179 -19.42 -11.31 7.37
CA ARG A 179 -20.55 -11.47 8.28
C ARG A 179 -20.27 -10.78 9.61
N LEU A 180 -21.21 -9.98 10.08
CA LEU A 180 -21.17 -9.38 11.41
C LEU A 180 -22.37 -9.86 12.20
N ASP A 181 -22.12 -10.40 13.39
CA ASP A 181 -23.12 -10.94 14.29
C ASP A 181 -23.10 -10.18 15.62
N ALA A 182 -24.24 -9.62 16.01
CA ALA A 182 -24.40 -8.88 17.25
C ALA A 182 -24.82 -9.85 18.38
N ILE A 183 -23.92 -10.02 19.35
CA ILE A 183 -24.06 -10.95 20.45
C ILE A 183 -24.49 -10.21 21.72
N ASP A 184 -25.60 -10.66 22.31
CA ASP A 184 -26.09 -10.16 23.59
C ASP A 184 -25.30 -10.72 24.79
N ARG A 185 -25.64 -10.29 26.00
CA ARG A 185 -24.96 -10.74 27.24
C ARG A 185 -25.20 -12.22 27.58
N SER A 186 -26.22 -12.85 27.00
CA SER A 186 -26.54 -14.27 27.15
C SER A 186 -25.87 -15.16 26.09
N GLY A 187 -25.20 -14.55 25.09
CA GLY A 187 -24.59 -15.24 23.96
C GLY A 187 -25.53 -15.44 22.77
N GLY A 188 -26.73 -14.85 22.80
CA GLY A 188 -27.69 -14.88 21.71
C GLY A 188 -27.30 -13.94 20.57
N ILE A 189 -27.48 -14.40 19.33
CA ILE A 189 -27.28 -13.59 18.13
C ILE A 189 -28.66 -13.16 17.61
N TRP A 190 -28.97 -11.87 17.69
CA TRP A 190 -30.29 -11.34 17.32
C TRP A 190 -30.25 -10.39 16.15
N HIS A 191 -29.11 -9.76 15.90
CA HIS A 191 -28.88 -8.93 14.74
C HIS A 191 -27.68 -9.40 13.95
N SER A 192 -27.81 -9.43 12.62
CA SER A 192 -26.72 -9.84 11.74
C SER A 192 -26.68 -8.99 10.48
N TYR A 193 -25.52 -8.97 9.85
CA TYR A 193 -25.28 -8.39 8.54
C TYR A 193 -24.41 -9.36 7.75
N THR A 194 -24.74 -9.56 6.47
CA THR A 194 -23.92 -10.34 5.55
C THR A 194 -23.76 -9.60 4.24
N LEU A 195 -22.52 -9.51 3.77
CA LEU A 195 -22.18 -9.05 2.42
C LEU A 195 -21.39 -10.15 1.72
N ALA A 196 -21.85 -10.56 0.56
CA ALA A 196 -21.13 -11.51 -0.28
C ALA A 196 -20.33 -10.79 -1.38
N GLY A 197 -19.16 -11.32 -1.71
CA GLY A 197 -18.38 -10.94 -2.88
C GLY A 197 -17.72 -9.56 -2.81
N LEU A 198 -17.42 -9.05 -1.63
CA LEU A 198 -16.62 -7.83 -1.44
C LEU A 198 -15.27 -8.00 -2.14
N LYS A 199 -14.97 -7.16 -3.13
CA LYS A 199 -13.70 -7.22 -3.87
C LYS A 199 -12.66 -6.33 -3.20
N LEU A 200 -11.59 -6.93 -2.70
CA LEU A 200 -10.44 -6.24 -2.16
C LEU A 200 -9.30 -6.28 -3.18
N ARG A 201 -8.80 -5.10 -3.58
CA ARG A 201 -7.64 -4.97 -4.47
C ARG A 201 -6.34 -4.86 -3.67
N PRO A 202 -5.18 -5.22 -4.26
CA PRO A 202 -3.90 -5.11 -3.57
C PRO A 202 -3.62 -3.68 -3.09
N GLY A 203 -3.23 -3.51 -1.82
CA GLY A 203 -2.91 -2.22 -1.22
C GLY A 203 -4.09 -1.26 -1.01
N HIS A 204 -5.32 -1.66 -1.35
CA HIS A 204 -6.51 -0.82 -1.17
C HIS A 204 -7.08 -0.93 0.24
N HIS A 205 -7.69 0.16 0.68
CA HIS A 205 -8.56 0.21 1.85
C HIS A 205 -10.01 0.33 1.37
N VAL A 206 -10.91 -0.48 1.94
CA VAL A 206 -12.35 -0.43 1.63
C VAL A 206 -13.14 -0.24 2.90
N ASP A 207 -13.96 0.82 2.95
CA ASP A 207 -14.89 1.06 4.06
C ASP A 207 -16.24 0.41 3.80
N LEU A 208 -16.76 -0.28 4.82
CA LEU A 208 -18.06 -0.90 4.85
C LEU A 208 -18.84 -0.43 6.07
N GLU A 209 -20.06 0.02 5.82
CA GLU A 209 -21.01 0.35 6.87
C GLU A 209 -22.11 -0.72 6.94
N ALA A 210 -22.07 -1.54 7.98
CA ALA A 210 -22.96 -2.67 8.19
C ALA A 210 -24.23 -2.26 8.95
N ALA A 211 -25.37 -2.38 8.29
CA ALA A 211 -26.69 -2.23 8.90
C ALA A 211 -27.12 -3.56 9.51
N LEU A 212 -26.89 -3.74 10.81
CA LEU A 212 -27.27 -4.94 11.55
C LEU A 212 -28.80 -5.02 11.64
N ALA A 213 -29.37 -6.01 10.95
CA ALA A 213 -30.81 -6.24 10.88
C ALA A 213 -31.23 -7.32 11.87
N GLU A 214 -32.41 -7.17 12.47
CA GLU A 214 -33.00 -8.19 13.35
C GLU A 214 -33.32 -9.47 12.56
N CYS A 215 -32.99 -10.63 13.12
CA CYS A 215 -33.15 -11.94 12.47
C CYS A 215 -34.55 -12.56 12.64
N GLY A 216 -35.45 -11.96 13.44
CA GLY A 216 -36.77 -12.53 13.77
C GLY A 216 -36.73 -13.78 14.66
N GLY A 217 -35.56 -14.06 15.25
CA GLY A 217 -35.17 -15.24 16.02
C GLY A 217 -33.63 -15.29 16.14
N PRO A 218 -33.04 -16.34 16.74
CA PRO A 218 -31.58 -16.51 16.75
C PRO A 218 -31.05 -16.61 15.31
N CYS A 219 -30.09 -15.77 14.95
CA CYS A 219 -29.37 -15.89 13.68
C CYS A 219 -28.53 -17.18 13.73
N LEU A 220 -28.69 -18.06 12.73
CA LEU A 220 -27.92 -19.31 12.58
C LEU A 220 -26.78 -19.11 11.58
#